data_AF-A0A183LJA6-F1
#
_entry.id   AF-A0A183LJA6-F1
#
_cell.length_a   1.000
_cell.length_b   1.000
_cell.length_c   1.000
_cell.angle_alpha   90.00
_cell.angle_beta   90.00
_cell.angle_gamma   90.00
#
_symmetry.space_group_name_H-M   'P 1'
#
loop_
_entity.id
_entity.type
_entity.pdbx_description
1 polymer ?
#
loop_
_entity_poly.entity_id
_entity_poly.type
_entity_poly.pdbx_seq_one_letter_code
_entity_poly.pdbx_strand_id
1 'polypeptide(L)'
;MRSWVTRSTIKKNGSLVILDKIQERRNKRAAINTSRTRAEKAKAQAEYTEVNEQVKKSIRTDKRKYVEDLAKTAEKAAREGNMRKLYDITKKLSGNRRKPERCNHQH
;
A
#
# COMPACT_ATOMS: atom_id res chain seq x y z
N MET A 1 12.13 41.00 16.17
CA MET A 1 12.21 40.18 14.95
C MET A 1 11.47 38.87 15.19
N ARG A 2 10.36 38.63 14.49
CA ARG A 2 9.48 37.47 14.75
C ARG A 2 10.02 36.23 14.03
N SER A 3 10.22 35.20 14.85
CA SER A 3 10.59 33.81 14.57
C SER A 3 10.21 33.27 13.19
N TRP A 4 11.21 32.77 12.46
CA TRP A 4 11.08 31.92 11.26
C TRP A 4 11.48 30.48 11.59
N VAL A 5 10.95 29.88 12.67
CA VAL A 5 11.15 28.45 12.92
C VAL A 5 9.93 27.68 12.42
N THR A 6 10.02 27.35 11.12
CA THR A 6 9.51 26.14 10.46
C THR A 6 8.06 25.70 10.75
N ARG A 7 7.11 26.43 10.16
CA ARG A 7 5.77 25.93 9.82
C ARG A 7 5.87 24.91 8.66
N SER A 8 6.34 23.69 8.92
CA SER A 8 6.35 22.63 7.89
C SER A 8 6.30 21.20 8.42
N THR A 9 5.66 20.96 9.57
CA THR A 9 5.13 19.62 9.91
C THR A 9 3.77 19.40 9.25
N ILE A 10 3.75 19.47 7.91
CA ILE A 10 2.59 19.05 7.11
C ILE A 10 2.50 17.53 7.25
N LYS A 11 1.51 17.10 8.05
CA LYS A 11 0.97 15.75 8.27
C LYS A 11 1.26 14.77 7.12
N LYS A 12 2.42 14.09 7.15
CA LYS A 12 2.81 12.98 6.25
C LYS A 12 2.66 11.62 6.96
N ASN A 13 1.58 11.45 7.72
CA ASN A 13 1.47 10.32 8.66
C ASN A 13 0.89 9.04 8.04
N GLY A 14 0.63 9.00 6.72
CA GLY A 14 0.07 7.83 6.04
C GLY A 14 1.11 6.90 5.40
N SER A 15 2.11 7.46 4.68
CA SER A 15 3.03 6.65 3.86
C SER A 15 4.25 6.14 4.61
N LEU A 16 4.68 6.80 5.69
CA LEU A 16 5.89 6.43 6.43
C LEU A 16 5.76 5.02 7.04
N VAL A 17 4.61 4.74 7.65
CA VAL A 17 4.34 3.46 8.34
C VAL A 17 4.39 2.25 7.39
N ILE A 18 3.99 2.40 6.13
CA ILE A 18 4.05 1.30 5.15
C ILE A 18 5.48 1.11 4.64
N LEU A 19 6.21 2.20 4.40
CA LEU A 19 7.61 2.15 3.96
C LEU A 19 8.50 1.51 5.01
N ASP A 20 8.32 1.85 6.29
CA ASP A 20 9.06 1.27 7.41
C ASP A 20 8.84 -0.25 7.49
N LYS A 21 7.59 -0.72 7.35
CA LYS A 21 7.27 -2.16 7.33
C LYS A 21 7.82 -2.88 6.12
N ILE A 22 7.88 -2.22 4.95
CA ILE A 22 8.54 -2.79 3.75
C ILE A 22 10.03 -2.94 3.98
N GLN A 23 10.66 -1.97 4.65
CA GLN A 23 12.08 -2.03 4.99
C GLN A 23 12.35 -3.12 6.02
N GLU A 24 11.51 -3.25 7.05
CA GLU A 24 11.59 -4.34 8.03
C GLU A 24 11.50 -5.72 7.37
N ARG A 25 10.55 -5.90 6.44
CA ARG A 25 10.43 -7.14 5.65
C ARG A 25 11.70 -7.45 4.86
N ARG A 26 12.36 -6.43 4.29
CA ARG A 26 13.63 -6.60 3.56
C ARG A 26 14.75 -7.06 4.48
N ASN A 27 14.84 -6.47 5.68
CA ASN A 27 15.85 -6.85 6.67
C ASN A 27 15.65 -8.30 7.15
N LYS A 28 14.41 -8.72 7.43
CA LYS A 28 14.09 -10.12 7.78
C LYS A 28 14.42 -11.10 6.65
N ARG A 29 14.21 -10.70 5.39
CA ARG A 29 14.62 -11.50 4.22
C ARG A 29 16.14 -11.64 4.14
N ALA A 30 16.89 -10.59 4.46
CA ALA A 30 18.35 -10.65 4.51
C ALA A 30 18.83 -11.61 5.61
N ALA A 31 18.21 -11.59 6.79
CA ALA A 31 18.53 -12.50 7.91
C ALA A 31 18.31 -13.99 7.54
N ILE A 32 17.26 -14.31 6.79
CA ILE A 32 17.05 -15.67 6.27
C ILE A 32 18.20 -16.06 5.32
N ASN A 33 18.61 -15.17 4.44
CA ASN A 33 19.65 -15.45 3.44
C ASN A 33 21.04 -15.64 4.08
N THR A 34 21.34 -14.90 5.15
CA THR A 34 22.65 -14.97 5.84
C THR A 34 22.75 -16.11 6.86
N SER A 35 21.62 -16.67 7.31
CA SER A 35 21.62 -17.72 8.32
C SER A 35 22.31 -19.01 7.86
N ARG A 36 23.08 -19.62 8.76
CA ARG A 36 24.01 -20.73 8.46
C ARG A 36 23.38 -22.09 8.71
N THR A 37 22.55 -22.22 9.75
CA THR A 37 21.93 -23.49 10.14
C THR A 37 20.46 -23.57 9.73
N ARG A 38 19.93 -24.79 9.58
CA ARG A 38 18.52 -25.01 9.19
C ARG A 38 17.53 -24.54 10.26
N ALA A 39 17.90 -24.63 11.54
CA ALA A 39 17.06 -24.20 12.65
C ALA A 39 16.92 -22.67 12.70
N GLU A 40 18.01 -21.92 12.48
CA GLU A 40 17.98 -20.46 12.38
C GLU A 40 17.16 -19.99 11.18
N LYS A 41 17.31 -20.66 10.03
CA LYS A 41 16.48 -20.41 8.84
C LYS A 41 14.99 -20.55 9.16
N ALA A 42 14.60 -21.63 9.84
CA ALA A 42 13.20 -21.88 10.17
C ALA A 42 12.62 -20.79 11.10
N LYS A 43 13.38 -20.36 12.11
CA LYS A 43 12.96 -19.27 13.01
C LYS A 43 12.81 -17.94 12.28
N ALA A 44 13.82 -17.55 11.51
CA ALA A 44 13.78 -16.30 10.73
C ALA A 44 12.68 -16.32 9.65
N GLN A 45 12.38 -17.50 9.08
CA GLN A 45 11.29 -17.68 8.13
C GLN A 45 9.92 -17.44 8.78
N ALA A 46 9.71 -17.94 10.01
CA ALA A 46 8.48 -17.70 10.77
C ALA A 46 8.25 -16.19 11.01
N GLU A 47 9.29 -15.48 11.46
CA GLU A 47 9.21 -14.02 11.66
C GLU A 47 8.97 -13.24 10.36
N TYR A 48 9.56 -13.69 9.26
CA TYR A 48 9.34 -13.08 7.94
C TYR A 48 7.90 -13.27 7.46
N THR A 49 7.30 -14.44 7.69
CA THR A 49 5.90 -14.69 7.31
C THR A 49 4.94 -13.74 8.04
N GLU A 50 5.14 -13.52 9.33
CA GLU A 50 4.31 -12.60 10.12
C GLU A 50 4.39 -11.16 9.58
N VAL A 51 5.59 -10.63 9.38
CA VAL A 51 5.77 -9.27 8.85
C VAL A 51 5.26 -9.14 7.42
N ASN A 52 5.47 -10.16 6.58
CA ASN A 52 4.97 -10.17 5.22
C ASN A 52 3.43 -10.12 5.17
N GLU A 53 2.76 -10.86 6.05
CA GLU A 53 1.30 -10.79 6.18
C GLU A 53 0.82 -9.42 6.67
N GLN A 54 1.52 -8.81 7.63
CA GLN A 54 1.21 -7.44 8.07
C GLN A 54 1.35 -6.41 6.94
N VAL A 55 2.41 -6.51 6.13
CA VAL A 55 2.62 -5.64 4.96
C VAL A 55 1.53 -5.83 3.91
N LYS A 56 1.11 -7.07 3.62
CA LYS A 56 -0.01 -7.32 2.70
C LYS A 56 -1.31 -6.72 3.21
N LYS A 57 -1.60 -6.88 4.51
CA LYS A 57 -2.79 -6.31 5.15
C LYS A 57 -2.77 -4.77 5.09
N SER A 58 -1.64 -4.13 5.37
CA SER A 58 -1.53 -2.67 5.31
C SER A 58 -1.72 -2.13 3.89
N ILE A 59 -1.10 -2.76 2.88
CA ILE A 59 -1.28 -2.39 1.46
C ILE A 59 -2.75 -2.53 1.03
N ARG A 60 -3.43 -3.60 1.47
CA ARG A 60 -4.85 -3.80 1.17
C ARG A 60 -5.72 -2.70 1.78
N THR A 61 -5.46 -2.34 3.02
CA THR A 61 -6.19 -1.28 3.73
C THR A 61 -5.93 0.09 3.11
N ASP A 62 -4.68 0.40 2.75
CA ASP A 62 -4.32 1.67 2.10
C ASP A 62 -5.01 1.83 0.74
N LYS A 63 -5.02 0.77 -0.09
CA LYS A 63 -5.77 0.76 -1.35
C LYS A 63 -7.26 1.00 -1.15
N ARG A 64 -7.88 0.40 -0.12
CA ARG A 64 -9.30 0.63 0.20
C ARG A 64 -9.57 2.09 0.57
N LYS A 65 -8.74 2.68 1.43
CA LYS A 65 -8.83 4.10 1.81
C LYS A 65 -8.72 5.01 0.59
N TYR A 66 -7.74 4.75 -0.27
CA TYR A 66 -7.58 5.52 -1.52
C TYR A 66 -8.83 5.46 -2.40
N VAL A 67 -9.43 4.29 -2.57
CA VAL A 67 -10.67 4.11 -3.34
C VAL A 67 -11.86 4.82 -2.68
N GLU A 68 -11.99 4.73 -1.36
CA GLU A 68 -13.04 5.43 -0.59
C GLU A 68 -12.92 6.95 -0.72
N ASP A 69 -11.72 7.51 -0.64
CA ASP A 69 -11.47 8.94 -0.78
C ASP A 69 -11.79 9.43 -2.20
N LEU A 70 -11.46 8.64 -3.22
CA LEU A 70 -11.89 8.89 -4.60
C LEU A 70 -13.41 8.87 -4.73
N ALA A 71 -14.09 7.89 -4.15
CA ALA A 71 -15.54 7.78 -4.20
C ALA A 71 -16.22 8.99 -3.51
N LYS A 72 -15.76 9.40 -2.33
CA LYS A 72 -16.23 10.61 -1.64
C LYS A 72 -16.03 11.87 -2.48
N THR A 73 -14.89 11.96 -3.18
CA THR A 73 -14.62 13.09 -4.07
C THR A 73 -15.54 13.09 -5.30
N ALA A 74 -15.90 11.92 -5.83
CA ALA A 74 -16.87 11.78 -6.91
C ALA A 74 -18.27 12.22 -6.47
N GLU A 75 -18.73 11.76 -5.29
CA GLU A 75 -20.03 12.15 -4.73
C GLU A 75 -20.15 13.67 -4.56
N LYS A 76 -19.08 14.30 -4.05
CA LYS A 76 -19.01 15.75 -3.92
C LYS A 76 -19.10 16.45 -5.30
N ALA A 77 -18.35 15.97 -6.29
CA ALA A 77 -18.39 16.53 -7.64
C ALA A 77 -19.78 16.40 -8.30
N ALA A 78 -20.51 15.31 -8.03
CA ALA A 78 -21.88 15.14 -8.51
C ALA A 78 -22.83 16.18 -7.91
N ARG A 79 -22.73 16.42 -6.59
CA ARG A 79 -23.54 17.44 -5.90
C ARG A 79 -23.25 18.85 -6.39
N GLU A 80 -21.99 19.15 -6.71
CA GLU A 80 -21.56 20.45 -7.25
C GLU A 80 -21.87 20.63 -8.75
N GLY A 81 -22.38 19.60 -9.44
CA GLY A 81 -22.62 19.63 -10.88
C GLY A 81 -21.35 19.62 -11.74
N ASN A 82 -20.20 19.28 -11.18
CA ASN A 82 -18.91 19.24 -11.90
C ASN A 82 -18.74 17.92 -12.65
N MET A 83 -19.44 17.79 -13.79
CA MET A 83 -19.50 16.56 -14.58
C MET A 83 -18.14 16.13 -15.16
N ARG A 84 -17.26 17.07 -15.51
CA ARG A 84 -15.92 16.76 -16.02
C ARG A 84 -15.09 16.02 -14.97
N LYS A 85 -15.05 16.55 -13.74
CA LYS A 85 -14.29 15.94 -12.63
C LYS A 85 -14.90 14.60 -12.21
N LEU A 86 -16.24 14.49 -12.23
CA LEU A 86 -16.94 13.24 -11.97
C LEU A 86 -16.49 12.14 -12.94
N TYR A 87 -16.48 12.43 -14.24
CA TYR A 87 -16.07 11.47 -15.28
C TYR A 87 -14.62 10.99 -15.09
N ASP A 88 -13.69 11.92 -14.84
CA ASP A 88 -12.28 11.58 -14.63
C ASP A 88 -12.06 10.68 -13.41
N ILE A 89 -12.80 10.90 -12.32
CA ILE A 89 -12.71 10.06 -11.11
C ILE A 89 -13.32 8.68 -11.36
N THR A 90 -14.50 8.63 -11.98
CA THR A 90 -15.16 7.37 -12.33
C THR A 90 -14.30 6.52 -13.27
N LYS A 91 -13.61 7.16 -14.23
CA LYS A 91 -12.65 6.50 -15.12
C LYS A 91 -11.44 5.93 -14.37
N LYS A 92 -10.98 6.60 -13.31
CA LYS A 92 -9.90 6.10 -12.44
C LYS A 92 -10.37 4.92 -11.57
N LEU A 93 -11.61 4.97 -11.07
CA LEU A 93 -12.22 3.92 -10.26
C LEU A 93 -12.53 2.65 -11.06
N SER A 94 -12.92 2.78 -12.33
CA SER A 94 -13.25 1.66 -13.21
C SER A 94 -12.02 0.92 -13.77
N GLY A 95 -10.82 1.25 -13.29
CA GLY A 95 -9.52 0.77 -13.77
C GLY A 95 -9.51 -0.69 -14.26
N ASN A 96 -9.11 -0.83 -15.53
CA ASN A 96 -9.05 -2.05 -16.36
C ASN A 96 -9.15 -3.37 -15.59
N ARG A 97 -10.29 -4.06 -15.74
CA ARG A 97 -10.43 -5.50 -15.51
C ARG A 97 -9.40 -6.23 -16.38
N ARG A 98 -8.19 -6.48 -15.87
CA ARG A 98 -7.28 -7.44 -16.54
C ARG A 98 -8.02 -8.77 -16.57
N LYS A 99 -8.37 -9.25 -17.77
CA LYS A 99 -8.86 -10.61 -17.95
C LYS A 99 -7.83 -11.55 -17.31
N PRO A 100 -8.24 -12.51 -16.47
CA PRO A 100 -7.30 -13.52 -16.00
C PRO A 100 -6.77 -14.29 -17.21
N GLU A 101 -5.45 -14.37 -17.34
CA GLU A 101 -4.82 -15.32 -18.26
C GLU A 101 -5.26 -16.73 -17.84
N ARG A 102 -5.92 -17.45 -18.76
CA ARG A 102 -6.26 -18.85 -18.55
C ARG A 102 -4.95 -19.63 -18.50
N CYS A 103 -4.57 -20.11 -17.32
CA CYS A 103 -3.43 -21.02 -17.17
C CYS A 103 -3.78 -22.37 -17.82
N ASN A 104 -3.32 -22.58 -19.06
CA ASN A 104 -3.15 -23.92 -19.59
C ASN A 104 -1.82 -24.45 -19.05
N HIS A 105 -1.86 -25.33 -18.05
CA HIS A 105 -0.75 -26.23 -17.77
C HIS A 105 -1.21 -27.63 -18.19
N GLN A 106 -0.80 -28.05 -19.37
CA GLN A 106 -0.71 -29.47 -19.73
C GLN A 106 0.67 -29.94 -19.27
N HIS A 107 0.70 -30.89 -18.35
CA HIS A 107 1.76 -31.88 -18.21
C HIS A 107 1.24 -33.05 -17.37
#